data_AF-A0A1I2LCH3-F1
#
_entry.id   AF-A0A1I2LCH3-F1
#
_cell.length_a   1.000
_cell.length_b   1.000
_cell.length_c   1.000
_cell.angle_alpha   90.00
_cell.angle_beta   90.00
_cell.angle_gamma   90.00
#
_symmetry.space_group_name_H-M   'P 1'
#
loop_
_entity.id
_entity.type
_entity.pdbx_description
1 polymer ?
#
loop_
_entity_poly.entity_id
_entity_poly.type
_entity_poly.pdbx_seq_one_letter_code
_entity_poly.pdbx_strand_id
1 'polypeptide(L)'
;MTDTNGNDKAMTGNQQEQLAEFAAKRAARLAVAAGAQDHADLAAQLQEMDATFASDPDRDNPLRQENHELRREIAVLTAALHAALTGTISLPAA
;
A
#
# COMPACT_ATOMS: atom_id res chain seq x y z
N MET A 1 -11.27 39.25 -28.19
CA MET A 1 -10.26 38.87 -27.18
C MET A 1 -10.99 38.15 -26.05
N THR A 2 -10.98 36.82 -26.10
CA THR A 2 -11.37 35.94 -25.00
C THR A 2 -10.54 34.69 -25.16
N ASP A 3 -9.41 34.66 -24.45
CA ASP A 3 -8.51 33.52 -24.36
C ASP A 3 -9.18 32.44 -23.52
N THR A 4 -9.80 31.46 -24.16
CA THR A 4 -10.18 30.20 -23.53
C THR A 4 -8.92 29.39 -23.32
N ASN A 5 -8.17 29.70 -22.25
CA ASN A 5 -7.04 28.90 -21.79
C ASN A 5 -7.59 27.65 -21.07
N GLY A 6 -8.18 26.75 -21.85
CA GLY A 6 -8.67 25.44 -21.42
C GLY A 6 -7.49 24.53 -21.17
N ASN A 7 -6.96 24.57 -19.96
CA ASN A 7 -5.89 23.69 -19.50
C ASN A 7 -6.43 22.28 -19.15
N ASP A 8 -7.35 21.76 -19.97
CA ASP A 8 -7.80 20.37 -19.94
C ASP A 8 -6.76 19.50 -20.65
N LYS A 9 -5.58 19.40 -20.03
CA LYS A 9 -4.69 18.29 -20.37
C LYS A 9 -5.36 17.03 -19.86
N ALA A 10 -6.13 16.39 -20.75
CA ALA A 10 -6.60 15.03 -20.55
C ALA A 10 -5.44 14.19 -20.01
N MET A 11 -5.66 13.50 -18.88
CA MET A 11 -4.66 12.60 -18.31
C MET A 11 -4.17 11.66 -19.40
N THR A 12 -2.85 11.55 -19.54
CA THR A 12 -2.28 10.58 -20.47
C THR A 12 -2.59 9.18 -19.94
N GLY A 13 -2.67 8.17 -20.81
CA GLY A 13 -2.98 6.79 -20.38
C GLY A 13 -2.07 6.28 -19.26
N ASN A 14 -0.80 6.69 -19.26
CA ASN A 14 0.18 6.37 -18.23
C ASN A 14 -0.17 7.03 -16.86
N GLN A 15 -0.68 8.26 -16.86
CA GLN A 15 -1.16 8.91 -15.63
C GLN A 15 -2.41 8.22 -15.10
N GLN A 16 -3.28 7.74 -16.00
CA GLN A 16 -4.50 7.03 -15.64
C GLN A 16 -4.18 5.68 -14.99
N GLU A 17 -3.19 4.97 -15.53
CA GLU A 17 -2.69 3.70 -15.01
C GLU A 17 -2.03 3.86 -13.63
N GLN A 18 -1.21 4.90 -13.44
CA GLN A 18 -0.63 5.23 -12.13
C GLN A 18 -1.71 5.58 -11.09
N LEU A 19 -2.76 6.27 -11.51
CA LEU A 19 -3.85 6.68 -10.62
C LEU A 19 -4.76 5.50 -10.27
N ALA A 20 -4.98 4.57 -11.21
CA ALA A 20 -5.64 3.29 -10.97
C ALA A 20 -4.83 2.41 -10.01
N GLU A 21 -3.52 2.31 -10.20
CA GLU A 21 -2.62 1.57 -9.31
C GLU A 21 -2.62 2.17 -7.89
N PHE A 22 -2.57 3.51 -7.78
CA PHE A 22 -2.68 4.20 -6.50
C PHE A 22 -4.04 3.96 -5.83
N ALA A 23 -5.14 4.04 -6.58
CA ALA A 23 -6.49 3.80 -6.07
C ALA A 23 -6.68 2.35 -5.61
N ALA A 24 -6.15 1.37 -6.36
CA ALA A 24 -6.16 -0.04 -6.00
C ALA A 24 -5.36 -0.30 -4.72
N LYS A 25 -4.14 0.25 -4.61
CA LYS A 25 -3.32 0.15 -3.39
C LYS A 25 -4.01 0.79 -2.19
N ARG A 26 -4.67 1.93 -2.37
CA ARG A 26 -5.42 2.62 -1.31
C ARG A 26 -6.66 1.83 -0.88
N ALA A 27 -7.41 1.28 -1.83
CA ALA A 27 -8.58 0.44 -1.56
C ALA A 27 -8.18 -0.84 -0.82
N ALA A 28 -7.09 -1.50 -1.25
CA ALA A 28 -6.50 -2.65 -0.58
C ALA A 28 -6.12 -2.33 0.87
N ARG A 29 -5.46 -1.19 1.12
CA ARG A 29 -5.11 -0.72 2.49
C ARG A 29 -6.34 -0.44 3.35
N LEU A 30 -7.35 0.22 2.80
CA LEU A 30 -8.60 0.56 3.50
C LEU A 30 -9.44 -0.68 3.80
N ALA A 31 -9.47 -1.63 2.88
CA ALA A 31 -10.24 -2.85 3.05
C ALA A 31 -9.54 -3.83 3.99
N VAL A 32 -8.19 -3.83 4.04
CA VAL A 32 -7.44 -4.42 5.15
C VAL A 32 -7.93 -3.78 6.45
N ALA A 33 -7.91 -2.45 6.58
CA ALA A 33 -8.42 -1.74 7.77
C ALA A 33 -9.87 -2.06 8.19
N ALA A 34 -10.70 -2.59 7.30
CA ALA A 34 -12.08 -2.97 7.57
C ALA A 34 -12.24 -4.43 8.08
N GLY A 35 -11.24 -5.29 7.89
CA GLY A 35 -11.24 -6.70 8.33
C GLY A 35 -10.57 -6.88 9.70
N ALA A 36 -11.34 -6.78 10.78
CA ALA A 36 -10.83 -6.68 12.15
C ALA A 36 -10.03 -7.89 12.69
N GLN A 37 -10.05 -9.05 12.03
CA GLN A 37 -9.34 -10.26 12.49
C GLN A 37 -7.97 -10.44 11.85
N ASP A 38 -7.85 -10.28 10.53
CA ASP A 38 -6.55 -10.28 9.83
C ASP A 38 -5.68 -9.08 10.25
N HIS A 39 -6.30 -8.03 10.80
CA HIS A 39 -5.61 -6.88 11.38
C HIS A 39 -4.80 -7.18 12.62
N ALA A 40 -5.31 -8.03 13.52
CA ALA A 40 -4.60 -8.35 14.75
C ALA A 40 -3.29 -9.11 14.45
N ASP A 41 -3.37 -10.05 13.52
CA ASP A 41 -2.21 -10.85 13.09
C ASP A 41 -1.22 -10.01 12.27
N LEU A 42 -1.70 -9.15 11.37
CA LEU A 42 -0.84 -8.21 10.64
C LEU A 42 -0.16 -7.20 11.57
N ALA A 43 -0.90 -6.67 12.56
CA ALA A 43 -0.34 -5.72 13.53
C ALA A 43 0.75 -6.38 14.39
N ALA A 44 0.51 -7.61 14.85
CA ALA A 44 1.50 -8.39 15.59
C ALA A 44 2.74 -8.66 14.73
N GLN A 45 2.55 -9.04 13.46
CA GLN A 45 3.63 -9.27 12.51
C GLN A 45 4.47 -7.99 12.27
N LEU A 46 3.82 -6.85 12.03
CA LEU A 46 4.52 -5.57 11.84
C LEU A 46 5.27 -5.16 13.11
N GLN A 47 4.69 -5.38 14.28
CA GLN A 47 5.34 -5.09 15.56
C GLN A 47 6.59 -5.96 15.77
N GLU A 48 6.53 -7.25 15.44
CA GLU A 48 7.68 -8.16 15.50
C GLU A 48 8.79 -7.73 14.51
N MET A 49 8.41 -7.32 13.30
CA MET A 49 9.35 -6.80 12.31
C MET A 49 10.04 -5.53 12.82
N ASP A 50 9.26 -4.58 13.36
CA ASP A 50 9.79 -3.33 13.90
C ASP A 50 10.71 -3.58 15.11
N ALA A 51 10.37 -4.55 15.98
CA ALA A 51 11.23 -4.96 17.10
C ALA A 51 12.54 -5.61 16.63
N THR A 52 12.48 -6.47 15.61
CA THR A 52 13.65 -7.12 15.03
C THR A 52 14.58 -6.07 14.41
N PHE A 53 14.04 -5.14 13.63
CA PHE A 53 14.80 -4.06 13.03
C PHE A 53 15.39 -3.11 14.08
N ALA A 54 14.66 -2.81 15.15
CA ALA A 54 15.18 -1.99 16.24
C ALA A 54 16.40 -2.62 16.94
N SER A 55 16.50 -3.96 16.92
CA SER A 55 17.64 -4.71 17.44
C SER A 55 18.79 -4.91 16.44
N ASP A 56 18.62 -4.51 15.17
CA ASP A 56 19.65 -4.64 14.13
C ASP A 56 20.80 -3.65 14.40
N PRO A 57 22.06 -4.12 14.54
CA PRO A 57 23.22 -3.24 14.75
C PRO A 57 23.48 -2.28 13.58
N ASP A 58 23.01 -2.61 12.37
CA ASP A 58 23.16 -1.79 11.17
C ASP A 58 21.89 -0.95 10.87
N ARG A 59 20.96 -0.79 11.82
CA ARG A 59 19.67 -0.10 11.56
C ARG A 59 19.80 1.34 11.03
N ASP A 60 20.90 2.01 11.36
CA ASP A 60 21.18 3.38 10.92
C ASP A 60 21.74 3.42 9.48
N ASN A 61 22.02 2.27 8.87
CA ASN A 61 22.38 2.17 7.46
C ASN A 61 21.14 2.46 6.60
N PRO A 62 21.20 3.44 5.67
CA PRO A 62 20.05 3.81 4.84
C PRO A 62 19.49 2.65 4.02
N LEU A 63 20.33 1.73 3.55
CA LEU A 63 19.88 0.54 2.81
C LEU A 63 19.13 -0.45 3.70
N ARG A 64 19.49 -0.53 4.98
CA ARG A 64 18.78 -1.37 5.97
C ARG A 64 17.43 -0.78 6.29
N GLN A 65 17.36 0.54 6.47
CA GLN A 65 16.11 1.26 6.69
C GLN A 65 15.16 1.11 5.50
N GLU A 66 15.64 1.31 4.28
CA GLU A 66 14.84 1.12 3.07
C GLU A 66 14.38 -0.34 2.93
N ASN A 67 15.25 -1.31 3.20
CA ASN A 67 14.87 -2.72 3.16
C ASN A 67 13.80 -3.07 4.19
N HIS A 68 13.88 -2.49 5.40
CA HIS A 68 12.86 -2.65 6.44
C HIS A 68 11.51 -2.11 5.98
N GLU A 69 11.47 -0.89 5.46
CA GLU A 69 10.24 -0.28 4.98
C GLU A 69 9.60 -1.08 3.84
N LEU A 70 10.41 -1.56 2.88
CA LEU A 70 9.94 -2.43 1.79
C LEU A 70 9.33 -3.74 2.33
N ARG A 71 9.94 -4.35 3.35
CA ARG A 71 9.38 -5.55 3.97
C ARG A 71 8.02 -5.27 4.62
N ARG A 72 7.88 -4.14 5.30
CA ARG A 72 6.59 -3.73 5.92
C ARG A 72 5.52 -3.55 4.85
N GLU A 73 5.85 -2.89 3.74
CA GLU A 73 4.92 -2.71 2.62
C GLU A 73 4.48 -4.05 2.02
N ILE A 74 5.42 -4.98 1.81
CA ILE A 74 5.10 -6.32 1.30
C ILE A 74 4.15 -7.04 2.25
N ALA A 75 4.39 -7.02 3.56
CA ALA A 75 3.51 -7.66 4.54
C ALA A 75 2.07 -7.13 4.46
N VAL A 76 1.91 -5.81 4.37
CA VAL A 76 0.60 -5.16 4.20
C VAL A 76 -0.07 -5.57 2.89
N LEU A 77 0.68 -5.59 1.77
CA LEU A 77 0.14 -5.99 0.47
C LEU A 77 -0.24 -7.47 0.43
N THR A 78 0.57 -8.35 1.02
CA THR A 78 0.26 -9.78 1.13
C THR A 78 -0.99 -10.02 1.96
N ALA A 79 -1.14 -9.34 3.09
CA ALA A 79 -2.37 -9.41 3.90
C ALA A 79 -3.58 -8.91 3.10
N ALA A 80 -3.43 -7.81 2.34
CA ALA A 80 -4.50 -7.29 1.49
C ALA A 80 -4.91 -8.25 0.38
N LEU A 81 -3.93 -8.88 -0.28
CA LEU A 81 -4.18 -9.90 -1.31
C LEU A 81 -4.87 -11.12 -0.71
N HIS A 82 -4.43 -11.58 0.46
CA HIS A 82 -5.05 -12.72 1.14
C HIS A 82 -6.51 -12.42 1.51
N ALA A 83 -6.78 -11.23 2.05
CA ALA A 83 -8.14 -10.81 2.37
C ALA A 83 -9.02 -10.61 1.11
N ALA A 84 -8.45 -10.14 0.00
CA ALA A 84 -9.15 -10.10 -1.29
C ALA A 84 -9.48 -11.51 -1.82
N LEU A 85 -8.53 -12.44 -1.74
CA LEU A 85 -8.69 -13.83 -2.21
C LEU A 85 -9.68 -14.63 -1.37
N THR A 86 -9.75 -14.37 -0.06
CA THR A 86 -10.69 -15.03 0.86
C THR A 86 -12.08 -14.39 0.86
N GLY A 87 -12.27 -13.31 0.08
CA GLY A 87 -13.56 -12.64 -0.06
C GLY A 87 -13.97 -11.79 1.15
N THR A 88 -13.05 -11.56 2.10
CA THR A 88 -13.24 -10.58 3.19
C THR A 88 -13.14 -9.14 2.68
N ILE A 89 -12.59 -8.94 1.48
CA ILE A 89 -12.50 -7.66 0.77
C ILE A 89 -12.99 -7.84 -0.67
N SER A 90 -13.90 -6.98 -1.13
CA SER A 90 -14.24 -6.88 -2.55
C SER A 90 -13.33 -5.83 -3.21
N LEU A 91 -12.51 -6.26 -4.17
CA LEU A 91 -11.77 -5.33 -5.02
C LEU A 91 -12.76 -4.59 -5.94
N PRO A 92 -12.52 -3.29 -6.24
CA PRO A 92 -13.30 -2.60 -7.26
C PRO A 92 -13.11 -3.33 -8.60
N ALA A 93 -14.22 -3.59 -9.29
CA ALA A 93 -14.17 -4.18 -10.63
C ALA A 93 -13.36 -3.27 -11.56
N ALA A 94 -12.45 -3.88 -12.33
CA ALA A 94 -11.61 -3.21 -13.33
C ALA A 94 -12.42 -2.58 -14.46
#